data_AF-R7S5R1-F1
#
_entry.id   AF-R7S5R1-F1
#
_cell.length_a   1.000
_cell.length_b   1.000
_cell.length_c   1.000
_cell.angle_alpha   90.00
_cell.angle_beta   90.00
_cell.angle_gamma   90.00
#
_symmetry.space_group_name_H-M   'P 1'
#
loop_
_entity.id
_entity.type
_entity.pdbx_description
1 polymer ?
#
loop_
_entity_poly.entity_id
_entity_poly.type
_entity_poly.pdbx_seq_one_letter_code
_entity_poly.pdbx_strand_id
1 'polypeptide(L)'
;GLRAGSTARNSIAGLKAWHAAQNADWKGGKRLKYVLNGVENRRPALSRLPPRLPVSRGMLRILRANLDLSNPVDIAVFAAACLAFWGQCRLGELLPSSTTPATSKRTPTRASLTFPSPSSPSHTIHLPSTKTRFSQGEDVVILNQHGSSDP
;
A
#
# COMPACT_ATOMS: atom_id res chain seq x y z
N GLY A 1 -12.55 -26.48 6.65
CA GLY A 1 -12.85 -25.12 7.12
C GLY A 1 -12.70 -24.14 5.97
N LEU A 2 -13.71 -23.33 5.68
CA LEU A 2 -13.77 -22.42 4.52
C LEU A 2 -13.03 -21.07 4.71
N ARG A 3 -12.49 -20.80 5.90
CA ARG A 3 -11.89 -19.51 6.26
C ARG A 3 -10.48 -19.70 6.83
N ALA A 4 -9.59 -18.72 6.59
CA ALA A 4 -8.25 -18.71 7.16
C ALA A 4 -8.31 -18.51 8.69
N GLY A 5 -7.38 -19.10 9.44
CA GLY A 5 -7.33 -18.89 10.89
C GLY A 5 -6.99 -17.45 11.26
N SER A 6 -6.32 -16.68 10.38
CA SER A 6 -6.18 -15.23 10.51
C SER A 6 -7.52 -14.49 10.55
N THR A 7 -8.52 -14.93 9.77
CA THR A 7 -9.87 -14.36 9.80
C THR A 7 -10.52 -14.56 11.17
N ALA A 8 -10.46 -15.77 11.71
CA ALA A 8 -10.99 -16.07 13.04
C ALA A 8 -10.31 -15.23 14.13
N ARG A 9 -8.98 -15.09 14.07
CA ARG A 9 -8.22 -14.23 15.00
C ARG A 9 -8.65 -12.77 14.92
N ASN A 10 -8.87 -12.23 13.71
CA ASN A 10 -9.31 -10.86 13.53
C ASN A 10 -10.71 -10.62 14.10
N SER A 11 -11.65 -11.55 13.88
CA SER A 11 -13.00 -11.45 14.47
C SER A 11 -12.96 -11.46 16.00
N ILE A 12 -12.16 -12.36 16.59
CA ILE A 12 -11.98 -12.42 18.05
C ILE A 12 -11.28 -11.16 18.59
N ALA A 13 -10.33 -10.60 17.86
CA ALA A 13 -9.69 -9.33 18.22
C ALA A 13 -10.69 -8.17 18.20
N GLY A 14 -11.58 -8.11 17.19
CA GLY A 14 -12.66 -7.13 17.13
C GLY A 14 -13.63 -7.26 18.32
N LEU A 15 -14.01 -8.49 18.68
CA LEU A 15 -14.85 -8.75 19.85
C LEU A 15 -14.16 -8.31 21.15
N LYS A 16 -12.86 -8.61 21.30
CA LYS A 16 -12.08 -8.17 22.46
C LYS A 16 -12.02 -6.64 22.55
N ALA A 17 -11.83 -5.95 21.43
CA ALA A 17 -11.83 -4.49 21.37
C ALA A 17 -13.19 -3.91 21.76
N TRP A 18 -14.29 -4.53 21.30
CA TRP A 18 -15.64 -4.13 21.71
C TRP A 18 -15.86 -4.31 23.21
N HIS A 19 -15.45 -5.45 23.80
CA HIS A 19 -15.51 -5.66 25.25
C HIS A 19 -14.76 -4.57 26.02
N ALA A 20 -13.55 -4.22 25.57
CA ALA A 20 -12.76 -3.16 26.18
C ALA A 20 -13.46 -1.79 26.07
N ALA A 21 -14.05 -1.47 24.92
CA ALA A 21 -14.77 -0.21 24.72
C ALA A 21 -16.03 -0.08 25.59
N GLN A 22 -16.67 -1.21 25.91
CA GLN A 22 -17.88 -1.26 26.74
C GLN A 22 -17.59 -1.51 28.23
N ASN A 23 -16.31 -1.54 28.64
CA ASN A 23 -15.89 -1.98 29.99
C ASN A 23 -16.50 -3.34 30.41
N ALA A 24 -16.76 -4.22 29.45
CA ALA A 24 -17.32 -5.54 29.69
C ALA A 24 -16.22 -6.57 29.98
N ASP A 25 -16.49 -7.49 30.90
CA ASP A 25 -15.54 -8.55 31.28
C ASP A 25 -15.14 -9.41 30.07
N TRP A 26 -13.84 -9.60 29.85
CA TRP A 26 -13.28 -10.38 28.75
C TRP A 26 -12.87 -11.77 29.22
N LYS A 27 -13.70 -12.77 28.94
CA LYS A 27 -13.46 -14.18 29.34
C LYS A 27 -12.50 -14.95 28.42
N GLY A 28 -11.57 -14.26 27.76
CA GLY A 28 -10.54 -14.91 26.96
C GLY A 28 -9.46 -15.60 27.82
N GLY A 29 -8.50 -16.28 27.18
CA GLY A 29 -7.40 -16.92 27.89
C GLY A 29 -6.63 -17.94 27.06
N LYS A 30 -5.81 -18.77 27.73
CA LYS A 30 -4.97 -19.80 27.06
C LYS A 30 -5.81 -20.76 26.20
N ARG A 31 -6.99 -21.17 26.67
CA ARG A 31 -7.91 -22.06 25.93
C ARG A 31 -8.35 -21.47 24.59
N LEU A 32 -8.73 -20.19 24.57
CA LEU A 32 -9.10 -19.48 23.34
C LEU A 32 -7.93 -19.46 22.34
N LYS A 33 -6.70 -19.24 22.83
CA LYS A 33 -5.49 -19.32 21.99
C LYS A 33 -5.31 -20.72 21.38
N TYR A 34 -5.50 -21.78 22.16
CA TYR A 34 -5.43 -23.16 21.64
C TYR A 34 -6.50 -23.46 20.61
N VAL A 35 -7.74 -23.01 20.82
CA VAL A 35 -8.81 -23.15 19.83
C VAL A 35 -8.43 -22.44 18.52
N LEU A 36 -7.95 -21.19 18.59
CA LEU A 36 -7.51 -20.44 17.39
C LEU A 36 -6.33 -21.11 16.67
N ASN A 37 -5.40 -21.73 17.41
CA ASN A 37 -4.32 -22.51 16.82
C ASN A 37 -4.85 -23.79 16.16
N GLY A 38 -5.81 -24.47 16.79
CA GLY A 38 -6.51 -25.62 16.21
C GLY A 38 -7.22 -25.27 14.91
N VAL A 39 -7.87 -24.10 14.83
CA VAL A 39 -8.50 -23.58 13.62
C VAL A 39 -7.47 -23.38 12.50
N GLU A 40 -6.30 -22.80 12.80
CA GLU A 40 -5.23 -22.66 11.80
C GLU A 40 -4.66 -24.02 11.38
N ASN A 41 -4.48 -24.96 12.31
CA ASN A 41 -3.94 -26.27 12.01
C ASN A 41 -4.91 -27.14 11.19
N ARG A 42 -6.22 -26.98 11.40
CA ARG A 42 -7.30 -27.67 10.64
C ARG A 42 -7.66 -26.97 9.33
N ARG A 43 -6.98 -25.87 9.00
CA ARG A 43 -7.18 -25.15 7.74
C ARG A 43 -6.78 -26.05 6.56
N PRO A 44 -7.62 -26.19 5.51
CA PRO A 44 -7.27 -26.96 4.33
C PRO A 44 -6.02 -26.40 3.63
N ALA A 45 -5.12 -27.27 3.17
CA ALA A 45 -3.92 -26.86 2.44
C ALA A 45 -4.23 -25.97 1.23
N LEU A 46 -5.30 -26.28 0.49
CA LEU A 46 -5.81 -25.51 -0.66
C LEU A 46 -6.13 -24.04 -0.34
N SER A 47 -6.38 -23.71 0.93
CA SER A 47 -6.66 -22.33 1.30
C SER A 47 -5.39 -21.49 1.54
N ARG A 48 -4.19 -22.10 1.59
CA ARG A 48 -2.91 -21.37 1.64
C ARG A 48 -2.52 -20.94 0.24
N LEU A 49 -2.72 -19.66 -0.06
CA LEU A 49 -2.17 -19.06 -1.27
C LEU A 49 -0.66 -18.83 -1.08
N PRO A 50 0.18 -19.06 -2.10
CA PRO A 50 1.59 -18.72 -2.04
C PRO A 50 1.75 -17.21 -1.83
N PRO A 51 2.88 -16.77 -1.25
CA PRO A 51 3.23 -15.35 -1.20
C PRO A 51 3.14 -14.72 -2.59
N ARG A 52 2.60 -13.51 -2.68
CA ARG A 52 2.57 -12.75 -3.94
C ARG A 52 4.01 -12.41 -4.34
N LEU A 53 4.34 -12.60 -5.61
CA LEU A 53 5.64 -12.19 -6.13
C LEU A 53 5.79 -10.67 -6.01
N PRO A 54 7.01 -10.17 -5.75
CA PRO A 54 7.27 -8.75 -5.75
C PRO A 54 7.04 -8.16 -7.15
N VAL A 55 6.64 -6.89 -7.19
CA VAL A 55 6.64 -6.14 -8.45
C VAL A 55 8.09 -6.07 -8.94
N SER A 56 8.30 -6.28 -10.25
CA SER A 56 9.63 -6.24 -10.86
C SER A 56 9.71 -5.16 -11.93
N ARG A 57 10.94 -4.76 -12.27
CA ARG A 57 11.21 -3.85 -13.40
C ARG A 57 10.64 -4.38 -14.72
N GLY A 58 10.64 -5.70 -14.91
CA GLY A 58 10.02 -6.34 -16.07
C GLY A 58 8.52 -6.07 -16.15
N MET A 59 7.83 -6.09 -15.01
CA MET A 59 6.40 -5.78 -14.93
C MET A 59 6.11 -4.31 -15.28
N LEU A 60 6.97 -3.36 -14.87
CA LEU A 60 6.86 -1.96 -15.30
C LEU A 60 7.05 -1.78 -16.80
N ARG A 61 7.97 -2.53 -17.41
CA ARG A 61 8.19 -2.49 -18.87
C ARG A 61 6.99 -3.03 -19.64
N ILE A 62 6.41 -4.14 -19.17
CA ILE A 62 5.18 -4.69 -19.72
C ILE A 62 4.04 -3.69 -19.57
N LEU A 63 3.90 -3.06 -18.40
CA LEU A 63 2.90 -2.02 -18.17
C LEU A 63 3.05 -0.87 -19.18
N ARG A 64 4.26 -0.31 -19.33
CA ARG A 64 4.52 0.75 -20.31
C ARG A 64 4.18 0.34 -21.74
N ALA A 65 4.54 -0.88 -22.14
CA ALA A 65 4.32 -1.35 -23.51
C ALA A 65 2.84 -1.54 -23.87
N ASN A 66 1.96 -1.64 -22.88
CA ASN A 66 0.52 -1.85 -23.08
C ASN A 66 -0.34 -0.62 -22.72
N LEU A 67 0.29 0.51 -22.40
CA LEU A 67 -0.39 1.78 -22.11
C LEU A 67 -0.24 2.74 -23.29
N ASP A 68 -1.28 3.53 -23.57
CA ASP A 68 -1.21 4.59 -24.56
C ASP A 68 -0.61 5.86 -23.94
N LEU A 69 0.66 6.14 -24.22
CA LEU A 69 1.35 7.31 -23.67
C LEU A 69 0.84 8.65 -24.25
N SER A 70 -0.05 8.63 -25.24
CA SER A 70 -0.77 9.84 -25.68
C SER A 70 -2.02 10.13 -24.83
N ASN A 71 -2.52 9.12 -24.11
CA ASN A 71 -3.66 9.26 -23.21
C ASN A 71 -3.19 9.79 -21.82
N PRO A 72 -3.78 10.90 -21.32
CA PRO A 72 -3.37 11.52 -20.07
C PRO A 72 -3.63 10.65 -18.83
N VAL A 73 -4.59 9.73 -18.89
CA VAL A 73 -4.86 8.79 -17.78
C VAL A 73 -3.79 7.70 -17.73
N ASP A 74 -3.48 7.11 -18.89
CA ASP A 74 -2.51 6.04 -19.00
C ASP A 74 -1.10 6.49 -18.63
N ILE A 75 -0.70 7.70 -19.07
CA ILE A 75 0.59 8.26 -18.67
C ILE A 75 0.65 8.54 -17.16
N ALA A 76 -0.45 8.97 -16.55
CA ALA A 76 -0.53 9.19 -15.11
C ALA A 76 -0.46 7.88 -14.31
N VAL A 77 -1.11 6.81 -14.80
CA VAL A 77 -1.01 5.45 -14.23
C VAL A 77 0.44 4.97 -14.30
N PHE A 78 1.10 5.16 -15.45
CA PHE A 78 2.49 4.77 -15.63
C PHE A 78 3.43 5.54 -14.69
N ALA A 79 3.29 6.86 -14.63
CA ALA A 79 4.09 7.71 -13.73
C ALA A 79 3.88 7.32 -12.25
N ALA A 80 2.64 7.10 -11.81
CA ALA A 80 2.35 6.67 -10.45
C ALA A 80 2.97 5.29 -10.12
N ALA A 81 2.96 4.36 -11.08
CA ALA A 81 3.60 3.06 -10.92
C ALA A 81 5.13 3.16 -10.80
N CYS A 82 5.78 3.99 -11.64
CA CYS A 82 7.22 4.25 -11.54
C CYS A 82 7.59 4.94 -10.22
N LEU A 83 6.85 5.98 -9.82
CA LEU A 83 7.05 6.67 -8.55
C LEU A 83 6.92 5.71 -7.35
N ALA A 84 5.86 4.89 -7.32
CA ALA A 84 5.65 3.91 -6.26
C ALA A 84 6.78 2.87 -6.20
N PHE A 85 7.22 2.39 -7.37
CA PHE A 85 8.25 1.37 -7.45
C PHE A 85 9.63 1.90 -7.08
N TRP A 86 10.05 3.06 -7.59
CA TRP A 86 11.39 3.59 -7.34
C TRP A 86 11.49 4.35 -6.02
N GLY A 87 10.44 5.08 -5.65
CA GLY A 87 10.33 5.75 -4.35
C GLY A 87 9.97 4.83 -3.19
N GLN A 88 9.68 3.54 -3.47
CA GLN A 88 9.17 2.58 -2.47
C GLN A 88 7.92 3.10 -1.73
N CYS A 89 7.10 3.90 -2.41
CA CYS A 89 5.91 4.53 -1.85
C CYS A 89 4.72 3.56 -1.85
N ARG A 90 3.78 3.76 -0.92
CA ARG A 90 2.49 3.05 -1.02
C ARG A 90 1.59 3.77 -2.01
N LEU A 91 0.84 3.02 -2.82
CA LEU A 91 -0.14 3.62 -3.74
C LEU A 91 -1.20 4.46 -3.00
N GLY A 92 -1.56 4.10 -1.77
CA GLY A 92 -2.50 4.90 -0.97
C GLY A 92 -1.92 6.23 -0.45
N GLU A 93 -0.60 6.44 -0.54
CA GLU A 93 0.05 7.72 -0.24
C GLU A 93 0.11 8.61 -1.49
N LEU A 94 0.16 8.00 -2.69
CA LEU A 94 0.26 8.70 -3.97
C LEU A 94 -1.10 9.01 -4.61
N LEU A 95 -2.06 8.08 -4.50
CA LEU A 95 -3.34 8.12 -5.20
C LEU A 95 -4.49 8.34 -4.21
N PRO A 96 -5.51 9.12 -4.60
CA PRO A 96 -6.68 9.31 -3.76
C PRO A 96 -7.46 7.99 -3.63
N SER A 97 -8.10 7.78 -2.47
CA SER A 97 -8.93 6.58 -2.22
C SER A 97 -10.31 6.63 -2.88
N SER A 98 -10.68 7.78 -3.46
CA SER A 98 -11.97 8.01 -4.13
C SER A 98 -11.74 8.78 -5.43
N THR A 99 -12.57 8.48 -6.44
CA THR A 99 -12.62 9.20 -7.72
C THR A 99 -13.25 10.58 -7.58
N THR A 100 -13.92 10.86 -6.45
CA THR A 100 -14.46 12.19 -6.18
C THR A 100 -13.33 13.19 -5.94
N PRO A 101 -13.35 14.35 -6.60
CA PRO A 101 -12.36 15.41 -6.40
C PRO A 101 -12.62 16.13 -5.08
N ALA A 102 -12.50 15.42 -3.96
CA ALA A 102 -12.28 16.06 -2.69
C ALA A 102 -10.80 16.41 -2.65
N THR A 103 -10.48 17.69 -2.49
CA THR A 103 -9.12 18.21 -2.29
C THR A 103 -8.54 17.58 -1.02
N SER A 104 -7.99 16.37 -1.15
CA SER A 104 -7.44 15.61 -0.04
C SER A 104 -6.13 16.27 0.35
N LYS A 105 -6.10 16.91 1.53
CA LYS A 105 -4.85 17.42 2.14
C LYS A 105 -3.80 16.31 2.38
N ARG A 106 -4.17 15.04 2.17
CA ARG A 106 -3.32 13.87 2.40
C ARG A 106 -2.71 13.29 1.13
N THR A 107 -3.12 13.78 -0.05
CA THR A 107 -2.63 13.27 -1.34
C THR A 107 -1.71 14.30 -1.98
N PRO A 108 -0.53 13.91 -2.48
CA PRO A 108 0.36 14.83 -3.18
C PRO A 108 -0.30 15.39 -4.44
N THR A 109 0.11 16.59 -4.81
CA THR A 109 -0.34 17.24 -6.06
C THR A 109 0.86 17.49 -6.96
N ARG A 110 0.63 18.03 -8.16
CA ARG A 110 1.73 18.46 -9.03
C ARG A 110 2.66 19.48 -8.36
N ALA A 111 2.15 20.32 -7.46
CA ALA A 111 2.97 21.27 -6.72
C ALA A 111 3.87 20.60 -5.66
N SER A 112 3.60 19.35 -5.33
CA SER A 112 4.43 18.54 -4.43
C SER A 112 5.63 17.91 -5.14
N LEU A 113 5.76 18.08 -6.46
CA LEU A 113 6.85 17.56 -7.28
C LEU A 113 7.90 18.64 -7.54
N THR A 114 9.15 18.29 -7.25
CA THR A 114 10.33 19.05 -7.62
C THR A 114 11.06 18.30 -8.72
N PHE A 115 11.21 18.96 -9.87
CA PHE A 115 11.89 18.41 -11.04
C PHE A 115 13.42 18.60 -10.93
N PRO A 116 14.21 17.74 -11.61
CA PRO A 116 15.65 17.86 -11.65
C PRO A 116 16.11 19.23 -12.14
N SER A 117 17.19 19.71 -11.55
CA SER A 117 17.91 20.91 -11.95
C SER A 117 19.40 20.58 -12.16
N PRO A 118 20.20 21.46 -12.78
CA PRO A 118 21.64 21.23 -12.91
C PRO A 118 22.37 21.03 -11.57
N SER A 119 21.81 21.54 -10.47
CA SER A 119 22.35 21.36 -9.11
C SER A 119 21.78 20.14 -8.37
N SER A 120 20.66 19.57 -8.83
CA SER A 120 20.06 18.36 -8.25
C SER A 120 19.47 17.49 -9.36
N PRO A 121 20.16 16.41 -9.77
CA PRO A 121 19.73 15.57 -10.89
C PRO A 121 18.58 14.61 -10.54
N SER A 122 17.92 14.81 -9.40
CA SER A 122 16.90 13.89 -8.86
C SER A 122 15.52 14.53 -8.83
N HIS A 123 14.49 13.70 -9.00
CA HIS A 123 13.11 14.08 -8.77
C HIS A 123 12.81 13.97 -7.26
N THR A 124 12.08 14.92 -6.70
CA THR A 124 11.60 14.81 -5.31
C THR A 124 10.09 14.95 -5.27
N ILE A 125 9.41 14.06 -4.56
CA ILE A 125 7.99 14.20 -4.26
C ILE A 125 7.77 14.35 -2.75
N HIS A 126 7.11 15.42 -2.34
CA HIS A 126 6.65 15.59 -0.97
C HIS A 126 5.32 14.84 -0.78
N LEU A 127 5.32 13.81 0.06
CA LEU A 127 4.11 13.11 0.49
C LEU A 127 3.51 13.85 1.68
N PRO A 128 2.31 14.46 1.58
CA PRO A 128 1.70 15.19 2.69
C PRO A 128 1.30 14.28 3.85
N SER A 129 1.12 12.98 3.57
CA SER A 129 0.81 12.00 4.60
C SER A 129 1.39 10.62 4.36
N THR A 130 1.99 10.07 5.41
CA THR A 130 2.48 8.68 5.43
C THR A 130 1.92 7.93 6.63
N LYS A 131 1.99 6.59 6.59
CA LYS A 131 1.49 5.73 7.67
C LYS A 131 2.08 6.08 9.06
N THR A 132 3.34 6.49 9.11
CA THR A 132 4.08 6.71 10.35
C THR A 132 4.16 8.18 10.74
N ARG A 133 4.26 9.09 9.78
CA ARG A 133 4.39 10.54 10.02
C ARG A 133 3.07 11.29 9.93
N PHE A 134 1.96 10.63 9.60
CA PHE A 134 0.63 11.21 9.53
C PHE A 134 0.63 12.53 8.77
N SER A 135 0.38 13.68 9.39
CA SER A 135 0.33 14.98 8.71
C SER A 135 1.66 15.73 8.62
N GLN A 136 2.75 15.18 9.17
CA GLN A 136 4.08 15.77 9.01
C GLN A 136 4.66 15.52 7.60
N GLY A 137 4.13 14.52 6.90
CA GLY A 137 4.60 14.14 5.57
C GLY A 137 6.03 13.60 5.53
N GLU A 138 6.54 13.42 4.32
CA GLU A 138 7.89 12.92 4.04
C GLU A 138 8.30 13.26 2.61
N ASP A 139 9.57 13.61 2.40
CA ASP A 139 10.13 13.78 1.06
C ASP A 139 10.72 12.46 0.55
N VAL A 140 10.31 12.08 -0.66
CA VAL A 140 10.84 10.92 -1.35
C VAL A 140 11.68 11.40 -2.52
N VAL A 141 12.98 11.09 -2.47
CA VAL A 141 13.94 11.40 -3.53
C VAL A 141 14.05 10.22 -4.47
N ILE A 142 13.90 10.49 -5.76
CA ILE A 142 13.88 9.51 -6.84
C ILE A 142 15.00 9.85 -7.80
N LEU A 143 15.97 8.96 -7.87
CA LEU A 143 17.13 9.08 -8.73
C LEU A 143 16.77 8.66 -10.16
N ASN A 144 17.53 9.14 -11.13
CA ASN A 144 17.41 8.71 -12.52
C ASN A 144 17.63 7.21 -12.65
N GLN A 145 16.77 6.56 -13.43
CA GLN A 145 16.77 5.13 -13.66
C GLN A 145 17.12 4.83 -15.10
N HIS A 146 17.73 3.67 -15.33
CA HIS A 146 18.08 3.27 -16.68
C HIS A 146 16.88 2.71 -17.44
N GLY A 147 16.59 3.32 -18.58
CA GLY A 147 15.70 2.79 -19.61
C GLY A 147 14.24 3.22 -19.44
N SER A 148 13.33 2.42 -20.01
CA SER A 148 11.93 2.83 -20.18
C SER A 148 11.09 2.88 -18.89
N SER A 149 11.68 2.63 -17.72
CA SER A 149 11.01 2.70 -16.42
C SER A 149 11.49 3.90 -15.60
N ASP A 150 12.24 4.82 -16.19
CA ASP A 150 12.60 6.09 -15.57
C ASP A 150 11.32 6.93 -15.35
N PRO A 151 11.03 7.34 -14.09
CA PRO A 151 9.85 8.12 -13.74
C PRO A 151 9.83 9.53 -14.33
#